data_AF-A0A645CJ61-F1
#
_entry.id   AF-A0A645CJ61-F1
#
_cell.length_a   1.000
_cell.length_b   1.000
_cell.length_c   1.000
_cell.angle_alpha   90.00
_cell.angle_beta   90.00
_cell.angle_gamma   90.00
#
_symmetry.space_group_name_H-M   'P 1'
#
loop_
_entity.id
_entity.type
_entity.pdbx_description
1 polymer ?
#
loop_
_entity_poly.entity_id
_entity_poly.type
_entity_poly.pdbx_seq_one_letter_code
_entity_poly.pdbx_strand_id
1 'polypeptide(L)'
;MPPLLREHRLYQADWLLRFHGFNSDELLNERNPNFDELLDPKSDWALRNLDKFPVEVNKADYFMLLRVPGIGVKSAQRILQARRVSVLGFDDLKKLGIVLKRAKYFITCKGKYFPQKSIPTNSLSIRRNILSEDNIKIHESSEQLSFFTLFPGIMAAKENISRITGEL
;
A
#
# COMPACT_ATOMS: atom_id res chain seq x y z
N MET A 1 -6.11 15.82 -16.35
CA MET A 1 -5.70 15.87 -14.93
C MET A 1 -5.09 14.52 -14.57
N PRO A 2 -3.97 14.44 -13.85
CA PRO A 2 -3.57 13.20 -13.20
C PRO A 2 -4.72 12.74 -12.28
N PRO A 3 -4.99 11.43 -12.14
CA PRO A 3 -6.00 10.98 -11.18
C PRO A 3 -5.63 11.52 -9.79
N LEU A 4 -6.63 12.05 -9.07
CA LEU A 4 -6.42 12.41 -7.67
C LEU A 4 -5.91 11.16 -6.95
N LEU A 5 -4.87 11.27 -6.12
CA LEU A 5 -4.25 10.11 -5.45
C LEU A 5 -5.30 9.23 -4.77
N ARG A 6 -6.35 9.85 -4.22
CA ARG A 6 -7.52 9.19 -3.65
C ARG A 6 -8.26 8.26 -4.61
N GLU A 7 -8.54 8.71 -5.84
CA GLU A 7 -9.22 7.90 -6.87
C GLU A 7 -8.39 6.70 -7.27
N HIS A 8 -7.08 6.91 -7.44
CA HIS A 8 -6.16 5.82 -7.75
C HIS A 8 -6.14 4.76 -6.64
N ARG A 9 -6.19 5.17 -5.35
CA ARG A 9 -6.30 4.23 -4.22
C ARG A 9 -7.63 3.49 -4.20
N LEU A 10 -8.74 4.15 -4.51
CA LEU A 10 -10.05 3.50 -4.61
C LEU A 10 -10.05 2.41 -5.69
N TYR A 11 -9.47 2.67 -6.86
CA TYR A 11 -9.35 1.67 -7.92
C TYR A 11 -8.48 0.48 -7.50
N GLN A 12 -7.36 0.74 -6.81
CA GLN A 12 -6.53 -0.33 -6.26
C GLN A 12 -7.27 -1.16 -5.21
N ALA A 13 -8.03 -0.52 -4.31
CA ALA A 13 -8.83 -1.20 -3.29
C ALA A 13 -9.93 -2.05 -3.93
N ASP A 14 -10.65 -1.52 -4.91
CA ASP A 14 -11.67 -2.25 -5.67
C ASP A 14 -11.11 -3.54 -6.29
N TRP A 15 -9.91 -3.48 -6.88
CA TRP A 15 -9.23 -4.66 -7.40
C TRP A 15 -8.92 -5.70 -6.32
N LEU A 16 -8.58 -5.28 -5.10
CA LEU A 16 -8.34 -6.18 -3.97
C LEU A 16 -9.64 -6.86 -3.52
N LEU A 17 -10.74 -6.12 -3.47
CA LEU A 17 -12.05 -6.67 -3.11
C LEU A 17 -12.50 -7.73 -4.12
N ARG A 18 -12.47 -7.40 -5.42
CA ARG A 18 -12.98 -8.29 -6.48
C ARG A 18 -12.12 -9.53 -6.70
N PHE A 19 -10.80 -9.38 -6.66
CA PHE A 19 -9.89 -10.41 -7.16
C PHE A 19 -8.95 -10.99 -6.12
N HIS A 20 -8.78 -10.35 -4.96
CA HIS A 20 -7.88 -10.84 -3.90
C HIS A 20 -8.61 -11.35 -2.65
N GLY A 21 -9.95 -11.31 -2.64
CA GLY A 21 -10.74 -11.78 -1.50
C GLY A 21 -10.52 -10.95 -0.24
N PHE A 22 -10.25 -9.65 -0.40
CA PHE A 22 -10.29 -8.71 0.72
C PHE A 22 -11.73 -8.34 1.05
N ASN A 23 -12.00 -8.13 2.33
CA ASN A 23 -13.21 -7.46 2.79
C ASN A 23 -12.95 -5.95 2.94
N SER A 24 -14.02 -5.15 2.84
CA SER A 24 -13.94 -3.69 3.06
C SER A 24 -13.32 -3.35 4.40
N ASP A 25 -13.73 -4.07 5.46
CA ASP A 25 -13.39 -3.79 6.85
C ASP A 25 -11.94 -4.13 7.18
N GLU A 26 -11.30 -4.94 6.33
CA GLU A 26 -9.87 -5.20 6.42
C GLU A 26 -9.06 -4.02 5.89
N LEU A 27 -9.52 -3.43 4.78
CA LEU A 27 -8.85 -2.32 4.12
C LEU A 27 -9.06 -1.02 4.90
N LEU A 28 -10.28 -0.72 5.30
CA LEU A 28 -10.69 0.48 6.04
C LEU A 28 -11.48 0.09 7.27
N ASN A 29 -11.17 0.68 8.42
CA ASN A 29 -11.92 0.48 9.66
C ASN A 29 -11.91 1.76 10.50
N GLU A 30 -12.58 1.76 11.65
CA GLU A 30 -12.68 2.93 12.53
C GLU A 30 -11.31 3.53 12.91
N ARG A 31 -10.27 2.68 13.05
CA ARG A 31 -8.91 3.13 13.39
C ARG A 31 -8.13 3.60 12.16
N ASN A 32 -8.49 3.15 10.96
CA ASN A 32 -7.86 3.50 9.71
C ASN A 32 -8.93 3.76 8.62
N PRO A 33 -9.65 4.89 8.71
CA PRO A 33 -10.80 5.16 7.85
C PRO A 33 -10.42 5.64 6.45
N ASN A 34 -9.14 5.97 6.23
CA ASN A 34 -8.63 6.51 4.97
C ASN A 34 -7.50 5.63 4.42
N PHE A 35 -7.37 5.61 3.10
CA PHE A 35 -6.22 5.00 2.43
C PHE A 35 -4.98 5.88 2.58
N ASP A 36 -3.83 5.22 2.63
CA ASP A 36 -2.56 5.89 2.57
C ASP A 36 -2.33 6.53 1.19
N GLU A 37 -1.87 7.78 1.18
CA GLU A 37 -1.61 8.50 -0.06
C GLU A 37 -0.37 7.99 -0.80
N LEU A 38 0.62 7.48 -0.08
CA LEU A 38 1.92 7.08 -0.62
C LEU A 38 2.00 5.58 -0.88
N LEU A 39 1.41 4.76 0.00
CA LEU A 39 1.38 3.31 -0.13
C LEU A 39 0.12 2.80 -0.83
N ASP A 40 0.27 1.74 -1.61
CA ASP A 40 -0.91 1.02 -2.10
C ASP A 40 -1.65 0.33 -0.94
N PRO A 41 -2.98 0.13 -1.06
CA PRO A 41 -3.80 -0.42 0.02
C PRO A 41 -3.35 -1.80 0.54
N LYS A 42 -2.68 -2.60 -0.32
CA LYS A 42 -2.20 -3.93 0.07
C LYS A 42 -0.94 -3.85 0.92
N SER A 43 0.00 -2.99 0.52
CA SER A 43 1.20 -2.70 1.31
C SER A 43 0.84 -2.07 2.65
N ASP A 44 -0.08 -1.11 2.66
CA ASP A 44 -0.59 -0.49 3.90
C ASP A 44 -1.22 -1.54 4.84
N TRP A 45 -2.11 -2.39 4.31
CA TRP A 45 -2.70 -3.48 5.07
C TRP A 45 -1.64 -4.41 5.66
N ALA A 46 -0.63 -4.80 4.88
CA ALA A 46 0.40 -5.71 5.33
C ALA A 46 1.23 -5.13 6.49
N LEU A 47 1.52 -3.83 6.44
CA LEU A 47 2.23 -3.12 7.52
C LEU A 47 1.42 -3.01 8.82
N ARG A 48 0.09 -2.96 8.73
CA ARG A 48 -0.80 -2.97 9.90
C ARG A 48 -1.00 -4.35 10.50
N ASN A 49 -0.67 -5.41 9.76
CA ASN A 49 -0.91 -6.80 10.14
C ASN A 49 0.40 -7.61 10.15
N LEU A 50 1.48 -7.03 10.70
CA LEU A 50 2.80 -7.67 10.74
C LEU A 50 2.82 -8.98 11.54
N ASP A 51 1.86 -9.18 12.44
CA ASP A 51 1.63 -10.43 13.17
C ASP A 51 1.33 -11.62 12.26
N LYS A 52 0.83 -11.38 11.04
CA LYS A 52 0.54 -12.40 10.03
C LYS A 52 1.76 -12.74 9.16
N PHE A 53 2.89 -12.09 9.40
CA PHE A 53 4.10 -12.23 8.60
C PHE A 53 5.29 -12.70 9.46
N PRO A 54 6.27 -13.41 8.87
CA PRO A 54 6.37 -13.73 7.44
C PRO A 54 5.52 -14.93 7.01
N VAL A 55 5.13 -14.93 5.74
CA VAL A 55 4.43 -16.03 5.08
C VAL A 55 5.45 -16.96 4.41
N GLU A 56 5.48 -18.23 4.81
CA GLU A 56 6.30 -19.24 4.12
C GLU A 56 5.63 -19.65 2.80
N VAL A 57 6.24 -19.25 1.67
CA VAL A 57 5.63 -19.42 0.33
C VAL A 57 5.37 -20.87 -0.05
N ASN A 58 6.18 -21.79 0.48
CA ASN A 58 6.05 -23.22 0.17
C ASN A 58 4.91 -23.89 0.96
N LYS A 59 4.32 -23.22 1.96
CA LYS A 59 3.29 -23.80 2.85
C LYS A 59 1.98 -23.02 2.87
N ALA A 60 2.04 -21.70 2.75
CA ALA A 60 0.88 -20.81 2.91
C ALA A 60 -0.27 -21.15 1.97
N ASP A 61 -1.51 -20.94 2.41
CA ASP A 61 -2.68 -21.10 1.54
C ASP A 61 -2.75 -19.99 0.48
N TYR A 62 -3.68 -20.17 -0.47
CA TYR A 62 -3.88 -19.25 -1.58
C TYR A 62 -4.19 -17.82 -1.13
N PHE A 63 -5.12 -17.66 -0.19
CA PHE A 63 -5.59 -16.34 0.23
C PHE A 63 -4.52 -15.62 1.03
N MET A 64 -3.74 -16.32 1.85
CA MET A 64 -2.61 -15.72 2.54
C MET A 64 -1.51 -15.25 1.57
N LEU A 65 -1.22 -16.01 0.51
CA LEU A 65 -0.33 -15.54 -0.56
C LEU A 65 -0.87 -14.28 -1.24
N LEU A 66 -2.19 -14.18 -1.41
CA LEU A 66 -2.85 -12.98 -1.94
C LEU A 66 -2.81 -11.79 -0.98
N ARG A 67 -2.39 -11.94 0.28
CA ARG A 67 -2.18 -10.82 1.20
C ARG A 67 -0.78 -10.23 1.14
N VAL A 68 0.19 -10.98 0.59
CA VAL A 68 1.59 -10.54 0.47
C VAL A 68 1.73 -9.44 -0.60
N PRO A 69 2.27 -8.25 -0.26
CA PRO A 69 2.60 -7.22 -1.24
C PRO A 69 3.55 -7.74 -2.33
N GLY A 70 3.25 -7.46 -3.59
CA GLY A 70 4.04 -7.95 -4.74
C GLY A 70 3.70 -9.36 -5.25
N ILE A 71 2.79 -10.08 -4.59
CA ILE A 71 2.15 -11.30 -5.10
C ILE A 71 0.74 -10.94 -5.58
N GLY A 72 0.33 -11.36 -6.78
CA GLY A 72 -1.02 -11.17 -7.31
C GLY A 72 -1.65 -12.50 -7.68
N VAL A 73 -2.90 -12.48 -8.16
CA VAL A 73 -3.70 -13.69 -8.51
C VAL A 73 -2.91 -14.70 -9.33
N LYS A 74 -2.34 -14.27 -10.46
CA LYS A 74 -1.59 -15.15 -11.37
C LYS A 74 -0.32 -15.70 -10.72
N SER A 75 0.44 -14.88 -10.00
CA SER A 75 1.68 -15.35 -9.36
C SER A 75 1.41 -16.24 -8.13
N ALA A 76 0.34 -15.99 -7.37
CA ALA A 76 -0.12 -16.88 -6.31
C ALA A 76 -0.50 -18.26 -6.87
N GLN A 77 -1.26 -18.31 -7.96
CA GLN A 77 -1.59 -19.58 -8.64
C GLN A 77 -0.33 -20.31 -9.13
N ARG A 78 0.62 -19.57 -9.71
CA ARG A 78 1.91 -20.14 -10.14
C ARG A 78 2.72 -20.69 -8.98
N ILE A 79 2.74 -20.02 -7.82
CA ILE A 79 3.39 -20.54 -6.59
C ILE A 79 2.77 -21.87 -6.19
N LEU A 80 1.44 -21.95 -6.13
CA LEU A 80 0.72 -23.18 -5.76
C LEU A 80 1.04 -24.34 -6.70
N GLN A 81 1.12 -24.08 -8.01
CA GLN A 81 1.46 -25.09 -9.00
C GLN A 81 2.93 -25.51 -8.89
N ALA A 82 3.85 -24.55 -8.84
CA ALA A 82 5.28 -24.81 -8.86
C ALA A 82 5.75 -25.55 -7.59
N ARG A 83 5.21 -25.21 -6.41
CA ARG A 83 5.60 -25.86 -5.15
C ARG A 83 5.18 -27.31 -5.00
N ARG A 84 4.32 -27.81 -5.89
CA ARG A 84 3.98 -29.24 -5.99
C ARG A 84 5.11 -30.05 -6.63
N VAL A 85 5.95 -29.39 -7.44
CA VAL A 85 7.03 -30.03 -8.21
C VAL A 85 8.39 -29.79 -7.53
N SER A 86 8.63 -28.60 -7.00
CA SER A 86 9.91 -28.26 -6.37
C SER A 86 9.76 -27.29 -5.21
N VAL A 87 10.70 -27.31 -4.27
CA VAL A 87 10.70 -26.34 -3.17
C VAL A 87 11.27 -25.00 -3.67
N LEU A 88 10.42 -23.98 -3.68
CA LEU A 88 10.70 -22.68 -4.27
C LEU A 88 11.70 -21.88 -3.42
N GLY A 89 12.68 -21.27 -4.09
CA GLY A 89 13.54 -20.22 -3.56
C GLY A 89 13.19 -18.84 -4.14
N PHE A 90 13.92 -17.82 -3.70
CA PHE A 90 13.68 -16.44 -4.16
C PHE A 90 13.91 -16.25 -5.66
N ASP A 91 14.92 -16.91 -6.25
CA ASP A 91 15.16 -16.84 -7.70
C ASP A 91 13.99 -17.43 -8.51
N ASP A 92 13.34 -18.47 -7.99
CA ASP A 92 12.15 -19.05 -8.61
C ASP A 92 10.99 -18.07 -8.54
N LEU A 93 10.78 -17.42 -7.39
CA LEU A 93 9.72 -16.42 -7.23
C LEU A 93 9.88 -15.26 -8.23
N LYS A 94 11.11 -14.80 -8.49
CA LYS A 94 11.38 -13.78 -9.51
C LYS A 94 10.94 -14.26 -10.90
N LYS A 95 11.25 -15.51 -11.26
CA LYS A 95 10.84 -16.12 -12.54
C LYS A 95 9.32 -16.31 -12.67
N LEU A 96 8.63 -16.55 -11.55
CA LEU A 96 7.16 -16.66 -11.51
C LEU A 96 6.43 -15.30 -11.59
N GLY A 97 7.18 -14.19 -11.58
CA GLY A 97 6.66 -12.83 -11.72
C GLY A 97 6.28 -12.17 -10.38
N ILE A 98 6.86 -12.63 -9.26
CA ILE A 98 6.68 -11.98 -7.96
C ILE A 98 7.57 -10.75 -7.89
N VAL A 99 7.00 -9.63 -7.45
CA VAL A 99 7.72 -8.37 -7.26
C VAL A 99 8.46 -8.41 -5.92
N LEU A 100 9.66 -9.00 -5.93
CA LEU A 100 10.46 -9.24 -4.72
C LEU A 100 10.83 -7.98 -3.95
N LYS A 101 10.96 -6.82 -4.62
CA LYS A 101 11.24 -5.55 -3.96
C LYS A 101 10.24 -5.28 -2.82
N ARG A 102 8.95 -5.54 -3.05
CA ARG A 102 7.90 -5.44 -2.02
C ARG A 102 7.76 -6.72 -1.18
N ALA A 103 7.78 -7.89 -1.82
CA ALA A 103 7.45 -9.15 -1.14
C ALA A 103 8.48 -9.57 -0.08
N LYS A 104 9.76 -9.22 -0.27
CA LYS A 104 10.89 -9.70 0.56
C LYS A 104 10.77 -9.43 2.06
N TYR A 105 10.00 -8.41 2.46
CA TYR A 105 9.76 -8.09 3.87
C TYR A 105 8.73 -9.00 4.55
N PHE A 106 7.90 -9.67 3.73
CA PHE A 106 6.69 -10.35 4.18
C PHE A 106 6.75 -11.87 3.96
N ILE A 107 7.80 -12.40 3.35
CA ILE A 107 7.88 -13.83 3.01
C ILE A 107 9.15 -14.48 3.49
N THR A 108 9.05 -15.79 3.68
CA THR A 108 10.19 -16.70 3.78
C THR A 108 10.12 -17.73 2.66
N CYS A 109 11.30 -18.22 2.27
CA CYS A 109 11.45 -19.39 1.43
C CYS A 109 12.33 -20.38 2.18
N LYS A 110 11.86 -21.61 2.39
CA LYS A 110 12.64 -22.67 3.07
C LYS A 110 13.02 -22.27 4.51
N GLY A 111 12.13 -21.56 5.20
CA GLY A 111 12.34 -21.05 6.56
C GLY A 111 13.34 -19.90 6.66
N LYS A 112 13.83 -19.39 5.53
CA LYS A 112 14.80 -18.30 5.47
C LYS A 112 14.18 -17.06 4.87
N TYR A 113 14.50 -15.92 5.44
CA TYR A 113 14.15 -14.64 4.85
C TYR A 113 15.03 -14.33 3.62
N PHE A 114 14.66 -13.28 2.89
CA PHE A 114 15.42 -12.80 1.74
C PHE A 114 16.88 -12.46 2.13
N PRO A 115 17.89 -12.90 1.37
CA PRO A 115 19.28 -12.66 1.71
C PRO A 115 19.64 -11.16 1.59
N GLN A 116 19.62 -10.45 2.72
CA GLN A 116 20.08 -9.06 2.86
C GLN A 116 20.70 -8.84 4.25
N LYS A 117 21.55 -7.82 4.39
CA LYS A 117 22.34 -7.55 5.62
C LYS A 117 21.49 -7.47 6.90
N SER A 118 20.31 -6.89 6.80
CA SER A 118 19.31 -6.88 7.86
C SER A 118 17.92 -6.74 7.25
N ILE A 119 16.96 -7.51 7.73
CA ILE A 119 15.55 -7.32 7.36
C ILE A 119 14.90 -6.49 8.45
N PRO A 120 14.34 -5.32 8.11
CA PRO A 120 13.61 -4.54 9.10
C PRO A 120 12.37 -5.32 9.55
N THR A 121 12.19 -5.43 10.86
CA THR A 121 11.04 -6.11 11.47
C THR A 121 9.92 -5.14 11.85
N ASN A 122 10.22 -3.85 11.98
CA ASN A 122 9.24 -2.84 12.36
C ASN A 122 8.54 -2.23 11.12
N SER A 123 7.28 -1.80 11.30
CA SER A 123 6.46 -1.27 10.22
C SER A 123 7.03 0.01 9.59
N LEU A 124 7.62 0.90 10.40
CA LEU A 124 8.17 2.18 9.95
C LEU A 124 9.34 2.01 8.97
N SER A 125 10.29 1.13 9.29
CA SER A 125 11.45 0.84 8.45
C SER A 125 11.06 0.09 7.18
N ILE A 126 10.11 -0.86 7.28
CA ILE A 126 9.58 -1.55 6.09
C ILE A 126 8.91 -0.53 5.15
N ARG A 127 8.03 0.34 5.70
CA ARG A 127 7.37 1.42 4.95
C ARG A 127 8.37 2.30 4.21
N ARG A 128 9.38 2.82 4.92
CA ARG A 128 10.41 3.70 4.34
C ARG A 128 11.12 3.03 3.17
N ASN A 129 11.46 1.75 3.31
CA ASN A 129 12.14 1.01 2.25
C ASN A 129 11.24 0.76 1.05
N ILE A 130 9.97 0.39 1.25
CA ILE A 130 8.99 0.23 0.15
C ILE A 130 8.85 1.54 -0.64
N LEU A 131 8.71 2.68 0.05
CA LEU A 131 8.58 3.99 -0.60
C LEU A 131 9.83 4.37 -1.40
N SER A 132 11.01 4.09 -0.83
CA SER A 132 12.30 4.35 -1.48
C SER A 132 12.48 3.51 -2.76
N GLU A 133 12.07 2.25 -2.74
CA GLU A 133 12.13 1.33 -3.89
C GLU A 133 11.10 1.61 -4.99
N ASP A 134 10.08 2.41 -4.69
CA ASP A 134 9.11 2.91 -5.65
C ASP A 134 9.51 4.25 -6.27
N ASN A 135 10.70 4.76 -5.94
CA ASN A 135 11.20 6.09 -6.36
C ASN A 135 10.22 7.23 -6.03
N ILE A 136 9.36 7.03 -5.03
CA ILE A 136 8.45 8.07 -4.56
C ILE A 136 9.33 9.03 -3.76
N LYS A 137 9.68 10.17 -4.37
CA LYS A 137 10.26 11.28 -3.62
C LYS A 137 9.22 11.68 -2.58
N ILE A 138 9.55 11.49 -1.31
CA ILE A 138 8.85 12.18 -0.23
C ILE A 138 9.14 13.66 -0.51
N HIS A 139 8.20 14.37 -1.12
CA HIS A 139 8.25 15.83 -1.15
C HIS A 139 7.99 16.26 0.30
N GLU A 140 9.04 16.27 1.12
CA GLU A 140 9.05 17.12 2.29
C GLU A 140 8.84 18.54 1.77
N SER A 141 7.76 19.20 2.20
CA SER A 141 7.30 20.52 1.75
C SER A 141 6.86 20.62 0.28
N SER A 142 5.67 20.11 -0.04
CA SER A 142 4.78 20.94 -0.87
C SER A 142 4.03 21.83 0.11
N GLU A 143 4.51 23.04 0.37
CA GLU A 143 3.71 24.03 1.08
C GLU A 143 2.37 24.15 0.34
N GLN A 144 1.29 23.88 1.05
CA GLN A 144 -0.04 24.12 0.53
C GLN A 144 -0.10 25.61 0.19
N LEU A 145 -0.19 25.93 -1.11
CA LEU A 145 -0.38 27.30 -1.55
C LEU A 145 -1.71 27.78 -0.99
N SER A 146 -1.65 28.50 0.13
CA SER A 146 -2.78 29.23 0.64
C SER A 146 -3.15 30.29 -0.38
N PHE A 147 -4.43 30.34 -0.74
CA PHE A 147 -4.99 31.36 -1.62
C PHE A 147 -4.63 32.78 -1.15
N PHE A 148 -4.52 32.97 0.17
CA PHE A 148 -4.16 34.23 0.81
C PHE A 148 -2.69 34.63 0.62
N THR A 149 -1.80 33.67 0.33
CA THR A 149 -0.38 33.95 0.11
C THR A 149 -0.09 34.40 -1.33
N LEU A 150 -0.86 33.90 -2.32
CA LEU A 150 -0.72 34.34 -3.71
C LEU A 150 -1.32 35.72 -3.99
N PHE A 151 -2.33 36.12 -3.22
CA PHE A 151 -3.03 37.38 -3.41
C PHE A 151 -3.23 38.13 -2.09
N PRO A 152 -2.16 38.69 -1.49
CA PRO A 152 -2.25 39.43 -0.24
C PRO A 152 -3.15 40.68 -0.33
N GLY A 153 -3.47 41.15 -1.53
CA GLY A 153 -4.33 42.30 -1.78
C GLY A 153 -5.85 42.03 -1.78
N ILE A 154 -6.30 40.76 -1.74
CA ILE A 154 -7.75 40.45 -1.76
C ILE A 154 -8.44 40.86 -0.44
N MET A 155 -7.68 41.04 0.65
CA MET A 155 -8.19 41.57 1.92
C MET A 155 -8.25 43.12 1.99
N ALA A 156 -8.09 43.83 0.87
CA ALA A 156 -8.23 45.29 0.83
C ALA A 156 -9.53 45.78 0.15
N ALA A 157 -10.43 44.88 -0.24
CA ALA A 157 -11.79 45.24 -0.60
C ALA A 157 -12.71 44.92 0.58
N LYS A 158 -13.22 45.98 1.20
CA LYS A 158 -14.22 45.96 2.27
C LYS A 158 -15.53 45.37 1.71
N GLU A 159 -15.63 44.05 1.59
CA GLU A 159 -16.91 43.41 1.31
C GLU A 159 -17.75 43.45 2.59
N ASN A 160 -18.71 44.38 2.59
CA ASN A 160 -19.77 44.44 3.58
C ASN A 160 -20.57 43.14 3.50
N ILE A 161 -20.33 42.24 4.45
CA ILE A 161 -21.19 41.09 4.70
C ILE A 161 -22.52 41.63 5.23
N SER A 162 -23.50 41.81 4.33
CA SER A 162 -24.89 41.98 4.72
C SER A 162 -25.39 40.63 5.26
N ARG A 163 -25.56 40.55 6.57
CA ARG A 163 -26.34 39.49 7.21
C ARG A 163 -27.78 39.62 6.75
N ILE A 164 -28.28 38.67 5.95
CA ILE A 164 -29.72 38.46 5.80
C ILE A 164 -30.09 37.34 6.75
N THR A 165 -30.53 37.72 7.95
CA THR A 165 -31.38 36.89 8.79
C THR A 165 -32.77 36.86 8.15
N GLY A 166 -33.23 35.68 7.78
CA GLY A 166 -34.64 35.42 7.45
C GLY A 166 -35.08 34.17 8.18
N GLU A 167 -35.69 34.34 9.34
CA GLU A 167 -36.55 33.34 9.97
C GLU A 167 -37.98 33.44 9.41
N LEU A 168 -38.67 32.29 9.50
CA LEU A 168 -40.05 31.90 9.13
C LEU A 168 -40.32 31.60 7.64
#